data_AF-A0A9P7JQ29-F1
#
_entry.id   AF-A0A9P7JQ29-F1
#
_cell.length_a   1.000
_cell.length_b   1.000
_cell.length_c   1.000
_cell.angle_alpha   90.00
_cell.angle_beta   90.00
_cell.angle_gamma   90.00
#
_symmetry.space_group_name_H-M   'P 1'
#
loop_
_entity.id
_entity.type
_entity.pdbx_description
1 polymer ?
#
loop_
_entity_poly.entity_id
_entity_poly.type
_entity_poly.pdbx_seq_one_letter_code
_entity_poly.pdbx_strand_id
1 'polypeptide(L)'
;MHGVLVFWLLHQCIDIVIELLKQAAHLGIMMSDPVGFSGYCFTPLVAYVADTPEELVITCITMNASPNTMATCTNFGDPDCHPLRKGSSTLANIRKVVTSVSPSDLMALFEECKQYHLNSVQQPFWMDWVTVDPSPFLMPESLHHFHKMFFDHDCAWCIDVVSAKEIDFFFSLLQMWTGYCTFKKGISNLKQTSG
;
A
#
# COMPACT_ATOMS: atom_id res chain seq x y z
N MET A 1 2.92 19.20 9.03
CA MET A 1 2.47 19.98 7.84
C MET A 1 3.35 19.78 6.61
N HIS A 2 4.68 19.65 6.71
CA HIS A 2 5.55 19.45 5.53
C HIS A 2 5.12 18.24 4.65
N GLY A 3 4.64 17.15 5.26
CA GLY A 3 4.16 15.98 4.52
C GLY A 3 2.96 16.21 3.61
N VAL A 4 2.05 17.14 3.94
CA VAL A 4 0.80 17.34 3.15
C VAL A 4 1.12 17.82 1.73
N LEU A 5 1.97 18.86 1.61
CA LEU A 5 2.37 19.40 0.31
C LEU A 5 3.23 18.41 -0.48
N VAL A 6 4.04 17.59 0.20
CA VAL A 6 4.83 16.53 -0.44
C VAL A 6 3.91 15.48 -1.07
N PHE A 7 2.85 15.06 -0.37
CA PHE A 7 1.88 14.11 -0.92
C PHE A 7 1.13 14.70 -2.12
N TRP A 8 0.77 15.98 -2.07
CA TRP A 8 0.14 16.66 -3.21
C TRP A 8 1.05 16.68 -4.43
N LEU A 9 2.32 17.08 -4.22
CA LEU A 9 3.31 17.13 -5.29
C LEU A 9 3.54 15.73 -5.87
N LEU A 10 3.61 14.68 -5.04
CA LEU A 10 3.75 13.30 -5.50
C LEU A 10 2.61 12.92 -6.44
N HIS A 11 1.35 13.11 -6.01
CA HIS A 11 0.21 12.79 -6.86
C HIS A 11 0.21 13.59 -8.16
N GLN A 12 0.51 14.89 -8.12
CA GLN A 12 0.61 15.73 -9.32
C GLN A 12 1.73 15.26 -10.27
N CYS A 13 2.89 14.90 -9.75
CA CYS A 13 3.99 14.39 -10.55
C CYS A 13 3.64 13.06 -11.20
N ILE A 14 3.05 12.13 -10.45
CA ILE A 14 2.59 10.85 -10.99
C ILE A 14 1.56 11.10 -12.10
N ASP A 15 0.58 11.97 -11.85
CA ASP A 15 -0.47 12.36 -12.79
C ASP A 15 0.08 12.78 -14.16
N ILE A 16 1.07 13.68 -14.15
CA ILE A 16 1.73 14.18 -15.36
C ILE A 16 2.44 13.05 -16.10
N VAL A 17 3.14 12.17 -15.38
CA VAL A 17 3.93 11.09 -15.97
C VAL A 17 3.05 10.02 -16.62
N ILE A 18 1.90 9.71 -16.01
CA ILE A 18 1.00 8.63 -16.46
C ILE A 18 -0.10 9.11 -17.42
N GLU A 19 -0.18 10.39 -17.76
CA GLU A 19 -1.26 10.97 -18.56
C GLU A 19 -1.53 10.17 -19.86
N LEU A 20 -0.47 9.79 -20.58
CA LEU A 20 -0.60 8.97 -21.79
C LEU A 20 -1.17 7.56 -21.50
N LEU A 21 -0.86 6.98 -20.33
CA LEU A 21 -1.41 5.70 -19.92
C LEU A 21 -2.89 5.80 -19.54
N LYS A 22 -3.33 6.93 -18.95
CA LYS A 22 -4.76 7.17 -18.70
C LYS A 22 -5.53 7.31 -20.01
N GLN A 23 -4.98 8.08 -20.95
CA GLN A 23 -5.57 8.23 -22.29
C GLN A 23 -5.67 6.88 -23.01
N ALA A 24 -4.61 6.07 -22.96
CA ALA A 24 -4.61 4.72 -23.51
C ALA A 24 -5.56 3.75 -22.78
N ALA A 25 -5.77 3.92 -21.47
CA ALA A 25 -6.76 3.14 -20.73
C ALA A 25 -8.20 3.48 -21.14
N HIS A 26 -8.46 4.74 -21.52
CA HIS A 26 -9.77 5.20 -21.92
C HIS A 26 -10.08 4.91 -23.40
N LEU A 27 -9.15 5.28 -24.29
CA LEU A 27 -9.35 5.28 -25.74
C LEU A 27 -8.72 4.09 -26.45
N GLY A 28 -7.86 3.32 -25.79
CA GLY A 28 -7.00 2.33 -26.43
C GLY A 28 -5.95 2.96 -27.36
N ILE A 29 -4.84 2.26 -27.57
CA ILE A 29 -3.76 2.67 -28.48
C ILE A 29 -3.24 1.48 -29.27
N MET A 30 -2.70 1.75 -30.46
CA MET A 30 -1.94 0.74 -31.19
C MET A 30 -0.55 0.60 -30.55
N MET A 31 -0.21 -0.61 -30.11
CA MET A 31 1.12 -0.95 -29.61
C MET A 31 1.69 -2.12 -30.39
N SER A 32 2.97 -2.03 -30.76
CA SER A 32 3.68 -3.13 -31.41
C SER A 32 4.25 -4.09 -30.39
N ASP A 33 4.07 -5.38 -30.63
CA ASP A 33 4.71 -6.43 -29.85
C ASP A 33 6.21 -6.58 -30.24
N PRO A 34 6.98 -7.42 -29.53
CA PRO A 34 8.40 -7.66 -29.85
C PRO A 34 8.65 -8.28 -31.23
N VAL A 35 7.62 -8.83 -31.89
CA VAL A 35 7.70 -9.46 -33.22
C VAL A 35 7.32 -8.46 -34.33
N GLY A 36 6.82 -7.27 -33.96
CA GLY A 36 6.44 -6.19 -34.86
C GLY A 36 4.96 -6.18 -35.25
N PHE A 37 4.12 -7.01 -34.64
CA PHE A 37 2.67 -6.97 -34.86
C PHE A 37 2.03 -5.87 -34.02
N SER A 38 1.25 -5.00 -34.65
CA SER A 38 0.50 -3.95 -33.95
C SER A 38 -0.84 -4.48 -33.47
N GLY A 39 -1.04 -4.48 -32.15
CA GLY A 39 -2.31 -4.78 -31.49
C GLY A 39 -2.98 -3.51 -30.95
N TYR A 40 -4.31 -3.52 -30.91
CA TYR A 40 -5.08 -2.47 -30.23
C TYR A 40 -5.20 -2.83 -28.74
N CYS A 41 -4.58 -2.02 -27.89
CA CYS A 41 -4.31 -2.35 -26.50
C CYS A 41 -4.80 -1.25 -25.55
N PHE A 42 -5.11 -1.64 -24.32
CA PHE A 42 -5.50 -0.75 -23.22
C PHE A 42 -4.49 -0.87 -22.08
N THR A 43 -4.37 0.19 -21.27
CA THR A 43 -3.41 0.27 -20.15
C THR A 43 -4.13 0.50 -18.81
N PRO A 44 -4.93 -0.46 -18.31
CA PRO A 44 -5.52 -0.35 -16.99
C PRO A 44 -4.44 -0.36 -15.90
N LEU A 45 -4.66 0.35 -14.79
CA LEU A 45 -3.80 0.24 -13.61
C LEU A 45 -4.15 -1.06 -12.88
N VAL A 46 -3.29 -2.07 -13.00
CA VAL A 46 -3.51 -3.41 -12.41
C VAL A 46 -2.74 -3.62 -11.11
N ALA A 47 -1.57 -2.99 -10.98
CA ALA A 47 -0.74 -3.13 -9.79
C ALA A 47 0.06 -1.85 -9.51
N TYR A 48 0.17 -1.50 -8.25
CA TYR A 48 1.11 -0.54 -7.70
C TYR A 48 1.78 -1.21 -6.50
N VAL A 49 3.09 -1.45 -6.61
CA VAL A 49 3.88 -2.13 -5.57
C VAL A 49 4.54 -1.06 -4.72
N ALA A 50 4.18 -1.01 -3.44
CA ALA A 50 4.64 0.02 -2.52
C ALA A 50 4.82 -0.56 -1.11
N ASP A 51 5.66 0.10 -0.30
CA ASP A 51 5.68 -0.17 1.14
C ASP A 51 4.46 0.47 1.83
N THR A 52 4.15 0.07 3.08
CA THR A 52 2.95 0.55 3.77
C THR A 52 2.86 2.09 3.85
N PRO A 53 3.93 2.84 4.18
CA PRO A 53 3.90 4.31 4.12
C PRO A 53 3.51 4.85 2.74
N GLU A 54 4.06 4.31 1.65
CA GLU A 54 3.74 4.73 0.30
C GLU A 54 2.31 4.33 -0.12
N GLU A 55 1.85 3.12 0.22
CA GLU A 55 0.46 2.68 -0.01
C GLU A 55 -0.55 3.65 0.61
N LEU A 56 -0.28 4.11 1.83
CA LEU A 56 -1.10 5.10 2.53
C LEU A 56 -1.11 6.46 1.82
N VAL A 57 0.04 6.88 1.28
CA VAL A 57 0.11 8.11 0.48
C VAL A 57 -0.77 7.98 -0.76
N ILE A 58 -0.53 6.93 -1.54
CA ILE A 58 -1.17 6.66 -2.84
C ILE A 58 -2.69 6.46 -2.69
N THR A 59 -3.16 5.82 -1.62
CA THR A 59 -4.60 5.64 -1.34
C THR A 59 -5.28 6.85 -0.74
N CYS A 60 -4.51 7.87 -0.38
CA CYS A 60 -4.97 9.06 0.31
C CYS A 60 -5.44 8.79 1.75
N ILE A 61 -4.90 7.76 2.41
CA ILE A 61 -5.31 7.27 3.72
C ILE A 61 -4.24 7.58 4.78
N THR A 62 -4.69 7.84 6.00
CA THR A 62 -3.80 8.02 7.16
C THR A 62 -3.33 6.69 7.73
N MET A 63 -2.19 6.70 8.40
CA MET A 63 -1.59 5.53 9.07
C MET A 63 -2.48 4.84 10.12
N ASN A 64 -3.54 5.48 10.59
CA ASN A 64 -4.48 4.89 11.55
C ASN A 64 -5.64 4.13 10.89
N ALA A 65 -5.56 3.88 9.58
CA ALA A 65 -6.56 3.12 8.84
C ALA A 65 -5.90 2.26 7.75
N SER A 66 -6.59 1.19 7.37
CA SER A 66 -6.13 0.31 6.30
C SER A 66 -6.26 1.00 4.93
N PRO A 67 -5.24 0.90 4.06
CA PRO A 67 -5.34 1.34 2.67
C PRO A 67 -6.33 0.50 1.85
N ASN A 68 -6.48 -0.78 2.18
CA ASN A 68 -7.27 -1.77 1.44
C ASN A 68 -8.69 -1.98 1.98
N THR A 69 -8.90 -1.76 3.28
CA THR A 69 -10.19 -2.02 3.94
C THR A 69 -10.69 -0.82 4.73
N MET A 70 -11.94 -0.89 5.16
CA MET A 70 -12.55 0.11 6.03
C MET A 70 -12.07 0.01 7.49
N ALA A 71 -11.19 -0.95 7.82
CA ALA A 71 -10.63 -1.12 9.15
C ALA A 71 -9.83 0.12 9.59
N THR A 72 -10.02 0.52 10.84
CA THR A 72 -9.17 1.51 11.53
C THR A 72 -8.24 0.84 12.53
N CYS A 73 -7.31 1.58 13.13
CA CYS A 73 -6.36 1.03 14.09
C CYS A 73 -7.01 0.27 15.27
N THR A 74 -8.22 0.64 15.66
CA THR A 74 -9.00 -0.05 16.70
C THR A 74 -9.53 -1.42 16.27
N ASN A 75 -9.56 -1.69 14.96
CA ASN A 75 -10.00 -2.94 14.36
C ASN A 75 -8.84 -3.86 13.97
N PHE A 76 -7.60 -3.38 14.08
CA PHE A 76 -6.45 -4.20 13.72
C PHE A 76 -6.30 -5.33 14.74
N GLY A 77 -6.25 -6.57 14.23
CA GLY A 77 -6.30 -7.78 15.05
C GLY A 77 -7.69 -8.39 15.19
N ASP A 78 -8.74 -7.75 14.64
CA ASP A 78 -10.06 -8.38 14.54
C ASP A 78 -9.95 -9.70 13.73
N PRO A 79 -10.65 -10.77 14.15
CA PRO A 79 -10.67 -12.03 13.42
C PRO A 79 -11.45 -11.93 12.10
N ASP A 80 -12.32 -10.92 11.99
CA ASP A 80 -13.23 -10.74 10.87
C ASP A 80 -12.62 -9.83 9.78
N CYS A 81 -12.88 -10.18 8.53
CA CYS A 81 -12.49 -9.35 7.39
C CYS A 81 -13.37 -8.11 7.30
N HIS A 82 -12.75 -6.93 7.30
CA HIS A 82 -13.45 -5.66 7.12
C HIS A 82 -13.76 -5.39 5.64
N PRO A 83 -14.86 -4.67 5.32
CA PRO A 83 -15.21 -4.35 3.94
C PRO A 83 -14.08 -3.64 3.18
N LEU A 84 -13.94 -3.93 1.89
CA LEU A 84 -12.96 -3.27 1.02
C LEU A 84 -13.22 -1.75 0.93
N ARG A 85 -12.13 -0.97 0.94
CA ARG A 85 -12.17 0.47 0.78
C ARG A 85 -12.24 0.82 -0.71
N LYS A 86 -13.44 1.17 -1.19
CA LYS A 86 -13.60 1.55 -2.60
C LYS A 86 -13.02 2.93 -2.86
N GLY A 87 -12.31 3.11 -3.98
CA GLY A 87 -11.83 4.42 -4.44
C GLY A 87 -12.94 5.46 -4.51
N SER A 88 -14.14 5.06 -4.94
CA SER A 88 -15.33 5.94 -4.96
C SER A 88 -15.72 6.47 -3.58
N SER A 89 -15.55 5.67 -2.53
CA SER A 89 -15.84 6.07 -1.15
C SER A 89 -14.82 7.08 -0.62
N THR A 90 -13.53 6.85 -0.92
CA THR A 90 -12.43 7.78 -0.62
C THR A 90 -12.65 9.12 -1.33
N LEU A 91 -12.94 9.10 -2.63
CA LEU A 91 -13.23 10.33 -3.41
C LEU A 91 -14.46 11.07 -2.88
N ALA A 92 -15.50 10.37 -2.45
CA ALA A 92 -16.67 11.00 -1.85
C ALA A 92 -16.32 11.73 -0.54
N ASN A 93 -15.47 11.14 0.30
CA ASN A 93 -15.01 11.78 1.53
C ASN A 93 -14.08 12.98 1.23
N ILE A 94 -13.15 12.85 0.27
CA ILE A 94 -12.30 13.97 -0.16
C ILE A 94 -13.17 15.16 -0.62
N ARG A 95 -14.20 14.90 -1.43
CA ARG A 95 -15.14 15.95 -1.88
C ARG A 95 -15.84 16.64 -0.72
N LYS A 96 -16.32 15.89 0.27
CA LYS A 96 -16.95 16.47 1.47
C LYS A 96 -16.00 17.44 2.18
N VAL A 97 -14.74 17.04 2.39
CA VAL A 97 -13.73 17.86 3.07
C VAL A 97 -13.40 19.13 2.27
N VAL A 98 -13.18 19.00 0.96
CA VAL A 98 -12.85 20.16 0.10
C VAL A 98 -14.02 21.14 -0.03
N THR A 99 -15.27 20.66 0.11
CA THR A 99 -16.45 21.55 0.15
C THR A 99 -16.66 22.24 1.50
N SER A 100 -16.19 21.66 2.61
CA SER A 100 -16.36 22.23 3.95
C SER A 100 -15.23 23.19 4.31
N VAL A 101 -14.01 22.94 3.83
CA VAL A 101 -12.82 23.72 4.19
C VAL A 101 -12.05 24.17 2.95
N SER A 102 -11.59 25.42 2.95
CA SER A 102 -10.75 25.95 1.88
C SER A 102 -9.40 25.20 1.79
N PRO A 103 -8.97 24.75 0.61
CA PRO A 103 -7.64 24.18 0.38
C PRO A 103 -6.47 25.07 0.81
N SER A 104 -6.67 26.40 0.86
CA SER A 104 -5.63 27.35 1.27
C SER A 104 -5.36 27.34 2.78
N ASP A 105 -6.31 26.86 3.58
CA ASP A 105 -6.12 26.67 5.02
C ASP A 105 -5.68 25.22 5.28
N LEU A 106 -4.38 24.98 5.19
CA LEU A 106 -3.78 23.66 5.36
C LEU A 106 -4.05 23.06 6.75
N MET A 107 -4.17 23.88 7.80
CA MET A 107 -4.42 23.38 9.15
C MET A 107 -5.86 22.92 9.29
N ALA A 108 -6.82 23.75 8.88
CA ALA A 108 -8.23 23.37 8.91
C ALA A 108 -8.49 22.14 8.02
N LEU A 109 -7.87 22.09 6.84
CA LEU A 109 -7.99 20.95 5.93
C LEU A 109 -7.45 19.67 6.58
N PHE A 110 -6.29 19.74 7.21
CA PHE A 110 -5.68 18.58 7.86
C PHE A 110 -6.55 18.04 9.01
N GLU A 111 -7.10 18.91 9.85
CA GLU A 111 -7.98 18.49 10.95
C GLU A 111 -9.31 17.89 10.44
N GLU A 112 -9.88 18.46 9.38
CA GLU A 112 -11.09 17.93 8.76
C GLU A 112 -10.84 16.56 8.10
N CYS A 113 -9.72 16.41 7.39
CA CYS A 113 -9.33 15.13 6.78
C CYS A 113 -9.18 13.98 7.79
N LYS A 114 -8.67 14.26 8.99
CA LYS A 114 -8.51 13.23 10.04
C LYS A 114 -9.83 12.57 10.41
N GLN A 115 -10.94 13.30 10.41
CA GLN A 115 -12.27 12.75 10.73
C GLN A 115 -12.70 11.65 9.76
N TYR A 116 -12.15 11.64 8.55
CA TYR A 116 -12.41 10.66 7.50
C TYR A 116 -11.23 9.71 7.26
N HIS A 117 -10.20 9.75 8.12
CA HIS A 117 -8.96 8.99 7.97
C HIS A 117 -8.19 9.28 6.66
N LEU A 118 -8.29 10.51 6.14
CA LEU A 118 -7.64 10.95 4.90
C LEU A 118 -6.30 11.66 5.17
N ASN A 119 -5.32 11.49 4.28
CA ASN A 119 -3.99 12.11 4.39
C ASN A 119 -3.88 13.52 3.79
N SER A 120 -5.02 14.17 3.54
CA SER A 120 -5.15 15.51 2.95
C SER A 120 -4.88 15.66 1.46
N VAL A 121 -4.58 14.59 0.72
CA VAL A 121 -4.55 14.64 -0.76
C VAL A 121 -5.95 14.94 -1.31
N GLN A 122 -6.04 15.93 -2.21
CA GLN A 122 -7.30 16.41 -2.77
C GLN A 122 -7.60 15.87 -4.17
N GLN A 123 -6.55 15.64 -4.96
CA GLN A 123 -6.64 15.15 -6.33
C GLN A 123 -5.72 13.95 -6.47
N PRO A 124 -6.19 12.75 -6.10
CA PRO A 124 -5.43 11.53 -6.29
C PRO A 124 -5.25 11.26 -7.79
N PHE A 125 -4.03 10.95 -8.23
CA PHE A 125 -3.73 10.68 -9.65
C PHE A 125 -4.64 9.63 -10.32
N TRP A 126 -5.22 8.71 -9.54
CA TRP A 126 -6.06 7.62 -10.05
C TRP A 126 -7.54 8.01 -10.18
N MET A 127 -7.94 9.23 -9.80
CA MET A 127 -9.35 9.62 -9.70
C MET A 127 -10.12 9.63 -11.03
N ASP A 128 -9.41 9.77 -12.14
CA ASP A 128 -9.90 9.84 -13.52
C ASP A 128 -9.36 8.67 -14.39
N TRP A 129 -8.61 7.73 -13.78
CA TRP A 129 -8.14 6.55 -14.49
C TRP A 129 -9.28 5.53 -14.60
N VAL A 130 -9.67 5.23 -15.84
CA VAL A 130 -10.78 4.32 -16.15
C VAL A 130 -10.60 2.95 -15.48
N THR A 131 -11.66 2.45 -14.84
CA THR A 131 -11.74 1.13 -14.16
C THR A 131 -10.80 0.93 -12.96
N VAL A 132 -10.22 2.00 -12.43
CA VAL A 132 -9.27 1.92 -11.32
C VAL A 132 -9.97 2.05 -9.96
N ASP A 133 -9.61 1.15 -9.04
CA ASP A 133 -9.92 1.24 -7.61
C ASP A 133 -8.62 0.94 -6.84
N PRO A 134 -8.21 1.78 -5.86
CA PRO A 134 -7.00 1.57 -5.08
C PRO A 134 -6.86 0.22 -4.41
N SER A 135 -7.92 -0.28 -3.76
CA SER A 135 -7.79 -1.49 -2.96
C SER A 135 -7.38 -2.73 -3.79
N PRO A 136 -7.94 -2.95 -5.00
CA PRO A 136 -7.49 -4.04 -5.87
C PRO A 136 -6.07 -3.93 -6.43
N PHE A 137 -5.52 -2.73 -6.67
CA PHE A 137 -4.21 -2.60 -7.33
C PHE A 137 -3.03 -2.56 -6.36
N LEU A 138 -3.27 -2.34 -5.06
CA LEU A 138 -2.21 -2.39 -4.05
C LEU A 138 -1.85 -3.85 -3.78
N MET A 139 -0.88 -4.33 -4.55
CA MET A 139 -0.34 -5.66 -4.35
C MET A 139 0.62 -5.61 -3.16
N PRO A 140 0.51 -6.54 -2.20
CA PRO A 140 1.40 -6.55 -1.05
C PRO A 140 2.84 -6.72 -1.53
N GLU A 141 3.67 -5.72 -1.24
CA GLU A 141 5.09 -5.82 -1.46
C GLU A 141 5.64 -6.97 -0.60
N SER A 142 6.06 -8.04 -1.27
CA SER A 142 6.34 -9.33 -0.62
C SER A 142 7.53 -9.25 0.33
N LEU A 143 8.50 -8.38 0.06
CA LEU A 143 9.69 -8.26 0.89
C LEU A 143 9.37 -7.61 2.23
N HIS A 144 8.62 -6.52 2.28
CA HIS A 144 8.32 -5.79 3.50
C HIS A 144 7.12 -6.39 4.20
N HIS A 145 6.01 -6.66 3.50
CA HIS A 145 4.78 -7.11 4.16
C HIS A 145 4.93 -8.54 4.70
N PHE A 146 5.38 -9.50 3.89
CA PHE A 146 5.46 -10.89 4.36
C PHE A 146 6.60 -11.10 5.35
N HIS A 147 7.76 -10.46 5.14
CA HIS A 147 8.87 -10.58 6.09
C HIS A 147 8.51 -9.95 7.43
N LYS A 148 7.89 -8.77 7.43
CA LYS A 148 7.43 -8.14 8.67
C LYS A 148 6.33 -8.95 9.36
N MET A 149 5.31 -9.39 8.61
CA MET A 149 4.24 -10.26 9.14
C MET A 149 4.82 -11.53 9.79
N PHE A 150 5.78 -12.18 9.12
CA PHE A 150 6.41 -13.38 9.65
C PHE A 150 7.09 -13.10 10.99
N PHE A 151 7.90 -12.05 11.11
CA PHE A 151 8.60 -11.76 12.36
C PHE A 151 7.70 -11.19 13.46
N ASP A 152 6.74 -10.35 13.12
CA ASP A 152 5.83 -9.69 14.08
C ASP A 152 4.75 -10.64 14.61
N HIS A 153 4.35 -11.66 13.84
CA HIS A 153 3.23 -12.54 14.18
C HIS A 153 3.63 -14.02 14.18
N ASP A 154 3.99 -14.59 13.03
CA ASP A 154 4.12 -16.04 12.90
C ASP A 154 5.28 -16.59 13.75
N CYS A 155 6.43 -15.92 13.70
CA CYS A 155 7.62 -16.27 14.47
C CYS A 155 7.37 -16.12 15.97
N ALA A 156 6.77 -15.00 16.39
CA ALA A 156 6.41 -14.77 17.79
C ALA A 156 5.45 -15.85 18.30
N TRP A 157 4.41 -16.17 17.54
CA TRP A 157 3.46 -17.24 17.86
C TRP A 157 4.14 -18.60 17.95
N CYS A 158 5.01 -18.95 17.00
CA CYS A 158 5.75 -20.21 17.04
C CYS A 158 6.65 -20.29 18.28
N ILE A 159 7.33 -19.20 18.63
CA ILE A 159 8.18 -19.13 19.84
C ILE A 159 7.35 -19.36 21.10
N ASP A 160 6.16 -18.79 21.18
CA ASP A 160 5.27 -18.96 22.34
C ASP A 160 4.74 -20.40 22.47
N VAL A 161 4.43 -21.07 21.35
CA VAL A 161 3.89 -22.43 21.35
C VAL A 161 4.98 -23.49 21.61
N VAL A 162 6.15 -23.34 20.99
CA VAL A 162 7.18 -24.40 20.93
C VAL A 162 8.42 -24.09 21.78
N SER A 163 8.59 -22.85 22.22
CA SER A 163 9.79 -22.25 22.84
C SER A 163 10.89 -21.86 21.85
N ALA A 164 11.59 -20.77 22.19
CA ALA A 164 12.74 -20.26 21.44
C ALA A 164 13.84 -21.31 21.24
N LYS A 165 14.11 -22.14 22.26
CA LYS A 165 15.16 -23.16 22.23
C LYS A 165 14.91 -24.19 21.13
N GLU A 166 13.68 -24.65 21.00
CA GLU A 166 13.32 -25.68 20.03
C GLU A 166 13.34 -25.12 18.60
N ILE A 167 12.79 -23.92 18.40
CA ILE A 167 12.86 -23.24 17.10
C ILE A 167 14.30 -23.02 16.66
N ASP A 168 15.14 -22.49 17.55
CA ASP A 168 16.53 -22.22 17.22
C ASP A 168 17.29 -23.50 16.87
N PHE A 169 16.97 -24.61 17.55
CA PHE A 169 17.51 -25.93 17.23
C PHE A 169 17.10 -26.37 15.82
N PHE A 170 15.81 -26.30 15.45
CA PHE A 170 15.36 -26.64 14.10
C PHE A 170 16.01 -25.78 13.02
N PHE A 171 16.08 -24.47 13.22
CA PHE A 171 16.75 -23.57 12.28
C PHE A 171 18.25 -23.84 12.17
N SER A 172 18.90 -24.32 13.24
CA SER A 172 20.31 -24.71 13.22
C SER A 172 20.58 -25.99 12.42
N LEU A 173 19.57 -26.85 12.25
CA LEU A 173 19.65 -28.10 11.49
C LEU A 173 19.35 -27.93 9.99
N LEU A 174 18.82 -26.78 9.57
CA LEU A 174 18.53 -26.53 8.16
C LEU A 174 19.80 -26.70 7.32
N GLN A 175 19.67 -27.46 6.23
CA GLN A 175 20.79 -27.71 5.33
C GLN A 175 21.26 -26.39 4.70
N MET A 176 22.58 -26.25 4.58
CA MET A 176 23.17 -25.08 3.93
C MET A 176 22.98 -25.18 2.42
N TRP A 177 22.26 -24.21 1.86
CA TRP A 177 22.08 -24.07 0.42
C TRP A 177 22.87 -22.84 -0.06
N THR A 178 23.55 -22.97 -1.21
CA THR A 178 24.30 -21.86 -1.79
C THR A 178 23.36 -20.69 -2.08
N GLY A 179 23.68 -19.50 -1.57
CA GLY A 179 22.88 -18.29 -1.76
C GLY A 179 21.84 -18.01 -0.66
N TYR A 180 21.72 -18.84 0.37
CA TYR A 180 20.79 -18.65 1.49
C TYR A 180 21.51 -18.40 2.82
N CYS A 181 20.89 -17.62 3.69
CA CYS A 181 21.37 -17.39 5.05
C CYS A 181 21.23 -18.65 5.90
N THR A 182 22.25 -18.96 6.70
CA THR A 182 22.18 -20.05 7.71
C THR A 182 22.00 -19.47 9.10
N PHE A 183 21.05 -20.00 9.86
CA PHE A 183 20.74 -19.56 11.22
C PHE A 183 21.27 -20.56 12.25
N LYS A 184 22.59 -20.69 12.36
CA LYS A 184 23.24 -21.65 13.29
C LYS A 184 22.91 -21.42 14.77
N LYS A 185 22.54 -20.19 15.12
CA LYS A 185 22.08 -19.80 16.46
C LYS A 185 20.56 -19.62 16.52
N GLY A 186 19.85 -20.09 15.49
CA GLY A 186 18.42 -19.88 15.32
C GLY A 186 18.03 -18.46 14.93
N ILE A 187 16.73 -18.18 15.06
CA ILE A 187 16.11 -16.92 14.63
C ILE A 187 15.47 -16.14 15.79
N SER A 188 15.34 -16.74 16.98
CA SER A 188 14.62 -16.14 18.11
C SER A 188 15.25 -14.85 18.64
N ASN A 189 16.56 -14.69 18.46
CA ASN A 189 17.35 -13.56 18.96
C ASN A 189 17.64 -12.51 17.88
N LEU A 190 17.09 -12.66 16.68
CA LEU A 190 17.28 -11.68 15.61
C LEU A 190 16.66 -10.34 16.03
N LYS A 191 17.42 -9.26 15.78
CA LYS A 191 16.97 -7.88 15.99
C LYS A 191 17.08 -7.17 14.66
N GLN A 192 16.19 -6.20 14.41
CA GLN A 192 16.14 -5.44 13.15
C GLN A 192 15.97 -6.37 11.94
N THR A 193 14.90 -7.18 11.97
CA THR A 193 14.55 -8.08 10.88
C THR A 193 13.84 -7.37 9.72
N SER A 194 13.46 -6.10 9.88
CA SER A 194 13.07 -5.23 8.76
C SER A 194 14.28 -4.44 8.26
N GLY A 195 14.40 -4.31 6.93
CA GLY A 195 15.32 -3.38 6.28
C GLY A 195 14.95 -1.92 6.48
#